data_AF-A0A2E9C7Q9-F1
#
_entry.id   AF-A0A2E9C7Q9-F1
#
_cell.length_a   1.000
_cell.length_b   1.000
_cell.length_c   1.000
_cell.angle_alpha   90.00
_cell.angle_beta   90.00
_cell.angle_gamma   90.00
#
_symmetry.space_group_name_H-M   'P 1'
#
loop_
_entity.id
_entity.type
_entity.pdbx_description
1 polymer ?
#
loop_
_entity_poly.entity_id
_entity_poly.type
_entity_poly.pdbx_seq_one_letter_code
_entity_poly.pdbx_strand_id
1 'polypeptide(L)'
;MEISMTEIILKPELIKNIQKVLVDYEPKNEDPILAAQYLSAVVGSIVATADIPRDEQENILKQLLDFIKYVYDQQTSTLQTGNNENNPTTESFGKWKPE
;
A
#
# COMPACT_ATOMS: atom_id res chain seq x y z
N MET A 1 3.47 -21.55 -3.80
CA MET A 1 4.31 -20.88 -4.83
C MET A 1 5.03 -19.74 -4.10
N GLU A 2 6.34 -19.52 -4.21
CA GLU A 2 6.96 -18.37 -3.50
C GLU A 2 6.55 -17.06 -4.19
N ILE A 3 5.52 -16.39 -3.65
CA ILE A 3 5.15 -15.04 -4.09
C ILE A 3 6.23 -14.09 -3.56
N SER A 4 7.21 -13.76 -4.41
CA SER A 4 8.18 -12.71 -4.12
C SER A 4 7.49 -11.36 -4.20
N MET A 5 7.28 -10.69 -3.06
CA MET A 5 6.83 -9.31 -3.07
C MET A 5 7.87 -8.44 -3.78
N THR A 6 7.42 -7.83 -4.87
CA THR A 6 8.24 -6.93 -5.69
C THR A 6 8.44 -5.61 -4.94
N GLU A 7 9.54 -4.91 -5.20
CA GLU A 7 9.73 -3.54 -4.71
C GLU A 7 8.60 -2.65 -5.27
N ILE A 8 7.65 -2.27 -4.43
CA ILE A 8 6.53 -1.40 -4.81
C ILE A 8 6.96 0.05 -4.57
N ILE A 9 7.13 0.78 -5.67
CA ILE A 9 7.39 2.23 -5.64
C ILE A 9 6.05 2.96 -5.81
N LEU A 10 5.58 3.56 -4.71
CA LEU A 10 4.36 4.38 -4.71
C LEU A 10 4.65 5.75 -5.33
N LYS A 11 4.45 5.85 -6.65
CA LYS A 11 4.55 7.14 -7.35
C LYS A 11 3.37 8.04 -6.96
N PRO A 12 3.59 9.35 -6.69
CA PRO A 12 2.51 10.29 -6.35
C PRO A 12 1.36 10.32 -7.35
N GLU A 13 1.66 10.12 -8.64
CA GLU A 13 0.65 10.05 -9.70
C GLU A 13 -0.33 8.88 -9.52
N LEU A 14 0.17 7.70 -9.10
CA LEU A 14 -0.68 6.53 -8.86
C LEU A 14 -1.65 6.81 -7.71
N ILE A 15 -1.17 7.43 -6.62
CA ILE A 15 -2.00 7.81 -5.46
C ILE A 15 -3.12 8.76 -5.91
N LYS A 16 -2.77 9.78 -6.71
CA LYS A 16 -3.74 10.75 -7.22
C LYS A 16 -4.80 10.11 -8.13
N ASN A 17 -4.39 9.19 -9.01
CA ASN A 17 -5.31 8.51 -9.91
C ASN A 17 -6.25 7.56 -9.15
N ILE A 18 -5.75 6.84 -8.14
CA ILE A 18 -6.58 5.98 -7.28
C ILE A 18 -7.58 6.84 -6.49
N GLN A 19 -7.12 7.94 -5.90
CA GLN A 19 -7.99 8.88 -5.17
C GLN A 19 -9.13 9.39 -6.07
N LYS A 20 -8.82 9.73 -7.32
CA LYS A 20 -9.83 10.16 -8.29
C LYS A 20 -10.89 9.09 -8.53
N VAL A 21 -10.49 7.83 -8.76
CA VAL A 21 -11.43 6.73 -8.98
C VAL A 21 -12.38 6.56 -7.79
N LEU A 22 -11.87 6.66 -6.56
CA LEU A 22 -12.69 6.51 -5.35
C LEU A 22 -13.68 7.67 -5.17
N VAL A 23 -13.24 8.91 -5.44
CA VAL A 23 -14.11 10.10 -5.37
C VAL A 23 -15.18 10.07 -6.46
N ASP A 24 -14.82 9.66 -7.69
CA ASP A 24 -15.76 9.51 -8.80
C ASP A 24 -16.83 8.44 -8.51
N TYR A 25 -16.49 7.40 -7.73
CA TYR A 25 -17.43 6.36 -7.27
C TYR A 25 -18.35 6.85 -6.12
N GLU A 26 -17.77 7.48 -5.10
CA GLU A 26 -18.49 8.03 -3.94
C GLU A 26 -17.78 9.31 -3.48
N PRO A 27 -18.40 10.51 -3.60
CA PRO A 27 -17.75 11.78 -3.28
C PRO A 27 -17.21 11.88 -1.85
N LYS A 28 -17.80 11.16 -0.88
CA LYS A 28 -17.27 11.13 0.49
C LYS A 28 -15.87 10.56 0.60
N ASN A 29 -15.36 9.86 -0.42
CA ASN A 29 -13.98 9.41 -0.47
C ASN A 29 -12.95 10.55 -0.55
N GLU A 30 -13.36 11.82 -0.65
CA GLU A 30 -12.48 12.96 -0.33
C GLU A 30 -11.87 12.84 1.07
N ASP A 31 -12.55 12.17 2.01
CA ASP A 31 -11.97 11.75 3.28
C ASP A 31 -10.93 10.63 3.05
N PRO A 32 -9.64 10.86 3.34
CA PRO A 32 -8.59 9.88 3.12
C PRO A 32 -8.76 8.60 3.97
N ILE A 33 -9.44 8.67 5.12
CA ILE A 33 -9.69 7.49 5.95
C ILE A 33 -10.74 6.59 5.30
N LEU A 34 -11.80 7.18 4.74
CA LEU A 34 -12.82 6.41 4.01
C LEU A 34 -12.23 5.80 2.74
N ALA A 35 -11.42 6.55 1.99
CA ALA A 35 -10.71 6.05 0.83
C ALA A 35 -9.81 4.84 1.19
N ALA A 36 -9.07 4.91 2.30
CA ALA A 36 -8.25 3.81 2.79
C ALA A 36 -9.07 2.57 3.19
N GLN A 37 -10.27 2.75 3.77
CA GLN A 37 -11.18 1.66 4.07
C GLN A 37 -11.67 0.95 2.80
N TYR A 38 -12.04 1.70 1.76
CA TYR A 38 -12.43 1.13 0.47
C TYR A 38 -11.28 0.33 -0.15
N LEU A 39 -10.06 0.87 -0.16
CA LEU A 39 -8.89 0.14 -0.68
C LEU A 39 -8.62 -1.14 0.10
N SER A 40 -8.78 -1.11 1.42
CA SER A 40 -8.63 -2.30 2.27
C SER A 40 -9.68 -3.37 1.92
N ALA A 41 -10.93 -2.97 1.70
CA ALA A 41 -12.00 -3.88 1.27
C ALA A 41 -11.74 -4.47 -0.12
N VAL A 42 -11.23 -3.66 -1.06
CA VAL A 42 -10.84 -4.12 -2.39
C VAL A 42 -9.72 -5.16 -2.30
N VAL A 43 -8.68 -4.92 -1.51
CA VAL A 43 -7.60 -5.89 -1.28
C VAL A 43 -8.14 -7.19 -0.71
N GLY A 44 -8.99 -7.12 0.33
CA GLY A 44 -9.61 -8.31 0.92
C GLY A 44 -10.44 -9.11 -0.09
N SER A 45 -11.21 -8.43 -0.94
CA SER A 45 -12.02 -9.06 -1.99
C SER A 45 -11.15 -9.76 -3.05
N ILE A 46 -10.07 -9.11 -3.50
CA ILE A 46 -9.14 -9.69 -4.47
C ILE A 46 -8.49 -10.96 -3.91
N VAL A 47 -8.01 -10.93 -2.66
CA VAL A 47 -7.39 -12.09 -2.02
C VAL A 47 -8.39 -13.23 -1.83
N ALA A 48 -9.61 -12.92 -1.36
CA ALA A 48 -10.65 -13.93 -1.14
C ALA A 48 -11.14 -14.60 -2.42
N THR A 49 -11.00 -13.93 -3.57
CA THR A 49 -11.41 -14.43 -4.89
C THR A 49 -10.26 -15.01 -5.71
N ALA A 50 -9.04 -15.01 -5.18
CA ALA A 50 -7.88 -15.61 -5.83
C ALA A 50 -8.02 -17.14 -5.90
N ASP A 51 -7.71 -17.71 -7.06
CA ASP A 51 -7.77 -19.16 -7.33
C ASP A 51 -6.57 -19.90 -6.73
N ILE A 52 -6.49 -19.89 -5.41
CA ILE A 52 -5.43 -20.51 -4.60
C ILE A 52 -6.04 -21.12 -3.33
N PRO A 53 -5.35 -22.07 -2.68
CA PRO A 53 -5.79 -22.66 -1.42
C PRO A 53 -6.06 -21.62 -0.33
N ARG A 54 -7.08 -21.85 0.50
CA ARG A 54 -7.53 -20.92 1.54
C ARG A 54 -6.42 -20.58 2.55
N ASP A 55 -5.61 -21.56 2.92
CA ASP A 55 -4.45 -21.37 3.77
C ASP A 55 -3.40 -20.45 3.13
N GLU A 56 -3.23 -20.54 1.80
CA GLU A 56 -2.37 -19.62 1.05
C GLU A 56 -3.00 -18.21 0.97
N GLN A 57 -4.32 -18.08 0.82
CA GLN A 57 -5.03 -16.79 0.89
C GLN A 57 -4.82 -16.09 2.24
N GLU A 58 -4.97 -16.81 3.36
CA GLU A 58 -4.79 -16.26 4.71
C GLU A 58 -3.34 -15.82 4.95
N ASN A 59 -2.37 -16.61 4.48
CA ASN A 59 -0.96 -16.26 4.55
C ASN A 59 -0.64 -14.99 3.74
N ILE A 60 -1.18 -14.88 2.52
CA ILE A 60 -1.01 -13.70 1.65
C ILE A 60 -1.65 -12.47 2.31
N LEU A 61 -2.85 -12.59 2.86
CA LEU A 61 -3.51 -11.49 3.54
C LEU A 61 -2.64 -10.97 4.70
N LYS A 62 -2.05 -11.87 5.50
CA LYS A 62 -1.14 -11.49 6.58
C LYS A 62 0.09 -10.73 6.04
N GLN A 63 0.73 -11.25 5.01
CA GLN A 63 1.88 -10.58 4.39
C GLN A 63 1.54 -9.20 3.83
N LEU A 64 0.35 -9.02 3.25
CA LEU A 64 -0.13 -7.73 2.76
C LEU A 64 -0.36 -6.74 3.91
N LEU A 65 -0.88 -7.19 5.06
CA LEU A 65 -1.03 -6.34 6.24
C LEU A 65 0.33 -5.89 6.80
N ASP A 66 1.29 -6.81 6.88
CA ASP A 66 2.66 -6.50 7.30
C ASP A 66 3.33 -5.51 6.34
N PHE A 67 3.10 -5.67 5.03
CA PHE A 67 3.59 -4.75 4.01
C PHE A 67 2.96 -3.35 4.13
N ILE A 68 1.64 -3.25 4.35
CA ILE A 68 0.96 -1.97 4.58
C ILE A 68 1.56 -1.26 5.80
N LYS A 69 1.80 -2.00 6.89
CA LYS A 69 2.42 -1.44 8.10
C LYS A 69 3.84 -0.92 7.82
N TYR A 70 4.63 -1.68 7.07
CA TYR A 70 5.97 -1.28 6.66
C TYR A 70 5.97 0.03 5.85
N VAL A 71 5.08 0.15 4.85
CA VAL A 71 4.96 1.37 4.03
C VAL A 71 4.57 2.57 4.89
N TYR A 72 3.61 2.40 5.80
CA TYR A 72 3.22 3.44 6.75
C TYR A 72 4.41 3.88 7.64
N ASP A 73 5.18 2.93 8.18
CA ASP A 73 6.32 3.23 9.04
C ASP A 73 7.43 3.97 8.27
N GLN A 74 7.68 3.62 7.00
CA GLN A 74 8.63 4.36 6.16
C GLN A 74 8.19 5.80 5.90
N GLN A 75 6.91 6.01 5.54
CA GLN A 75 6.40 7.35 5.26
C GLN A 75 6.38 8.23 6.52
N THR A 76 6.04 7.67 7.67
CA THR A 76 6.07 8.43 8.93
C THR A 76 7.50 8.72 9.40
N SER A 77 8.44 7.81 9.17
CA SER A 77 9.86 8.02 9.53
C SER A 77 10.52 9.11 8.68
N THR A 78 10.23 9.15 7.37
CA THR A 78 10.73 10.20 6.45
C THR A 78 10.16 11.57 6.80
N LEU A 79 8.88 11.65 7.15
CA LEU A 79 8.24 12.89 7.63
C LEU A 79 8.84 13.40 8.95
N GLN A 80 9.33 12.51 9.82
CA GLN A 80 9.96 12.88 11.09
C GLN A 80 11.43 13.33 10.94
N THR A 81 12.11 12.96 9.85
CA THR A 81 13.53 13.31 9.62
C THR A 81 13.74 14.56 8.75
N GLY A 82 12.66 15.21 8.31
CA GLY A 82 12.66 16.40 7.44
C GLY A 82 13.13 17.71 8.08
N ASN A 83 14.26 17.71 8.80
CA ASN A 83 14.90 18.92 9.31
C ASN A 83 16.42 19.01 9.00
N ASN A 84 16.94 18.22 8.05
CA ASN A 84 18.30 18.43 7.55
C ASN A 84 18.34 18.43 6.02
N GLU A 85 19.02 19.45 5.49
CA GLU A 85 18.97 19.95 4.13
C GLU A 85 19.61 19.00 3.09
N ASN A 86 19.13 19.16 1.84
CA ASN A 86 19.81 18.87 0.56
C ASN A 86 20.05 17.39 0.16
N ASN A 87 19.14 16.82 -0.65
CA ASN A 87 19.47 16.26 -1.98
C ASN A 87 18.24 15.75 -2.76
N PRO A 88 18.13 16.01 -4.07
CA PRO A 88 17.08 15.45 -4.91
C PRO A 88 17.54 14.09 -5.46
N THR A 89 17.28 13.01 -4.74
CA THR A 89 17.51 11.66 -5.25
C THR A 89 16.26 10.83 -5.06
N THR A 90 15.49 10.73 -6.14
CA THR A 90 14.69 9.57 -6.57
C THR A 90 14.43 8.56 -5.44
N GLU A 91 13.40 8.81 -4.65
CA GLU A 91 13.01 7.97 -3.52
C GLU A 91 12.47 6.62 -4.03
N SER A 92 13.38 5.68 -4.26
CA SER A 92 13.05 4.26 -4.34
C SER A 92 12.73 3.80 -2.92
N PHE A 93 11.46 3.47 -2.67
CA PHE A 93 11.00 2.98 -1.38
C PHE A 93 11.66 1.61 -1.10
N GLY A 94 12.34 1.50 0.05
CA GLY A 94 13.29 0.43 0.35
C GLY A 94 12.72 -0.98 0.19
N LYS A 95 13.59 -1.92 -0.20
CA LYS A 95 13.28 -3.34 -0.42
C LYS A 95 12.60 -3.98 0.79
N TRP A 96 11.33 -4.33 0.66
CA TRP A 96 10.64 -5.19 1.62
C TRP A 96 11.08 -6.65 1.42
N LYS A 97 11.45 -7.32 2.51
CA LYS A 97 11.69 -8.76 2.53
C LYS A 97 10.82 -9.36 3.64
N PRO A 98 9.86 -10.25 3.32
CA PRO A 98 9.21 -11.04 4.35
C PRO A 98 10.23 -12.03 4.95
N GLU A 99 10.10 -12.34 6.24
CA GLU A 99 10.76 -13.52 6.85
C GLU A 99 9.96 -14.80 6.57
#